data_AF-A0A941UM42-F1
#
_entry.id   AF-A0A941UM42-F1
#
_cell.length_a   1.000
_cell.length_b   1.000
_cell.length_c   1.000
_cell.angle_alpha   90.00
_cell.angle_beta   90.00
_cell.angle_gamma   90.00
#
_symmetry.space_group_name_H-M   'P 1'
#
loop_
_entity.id
_entity.type
_entity.pdbx_description
1 polymer ?
#
loop_
_entity_poly.entity_id
_entity_poly.type
_entity_poly.pdbx_seq_one_letter_code
_entity_poly.pdbx_strand_id
1 'polypeptide(L)'
;AVNVQLARCRNVPELRTVKHFHDHPGYIEALKQSVLAHWARHGALREAGGRLVMSFHGVPRRTLDLGDPYHCECRKTGRLLAESLGLAKDEYVVTFQSRFGKAEWLQPYTASSPSSRASARPSGCSRTPRRPCMRWAARAWRGST
;
A
#
# COMPACT_ATOMS: atom_id res chain seq x y z
N ALA A 1 -0.99 28.99 2.81
CA ALA A 1 -2.32 29.64 2.72
C ALA A 1 -2.98 29.76 4.11
N VAL A 2 -3.26 28.65 4.80
CA VAL A 2 -3.91 28.67 6.14
C VAL A 2 -3.13 29.49 7.18
N ASN A 3 -1.82 29.26 7.31
CA ASN A 3 -0.99 30.01 8.28
C ASN A 3 -0.97 31.53 8.02
N VAL A 4 -1.02 31.93 6.75
CA VAL A 4 -1.06 33.35 6.35
C VAL A 4 -2.41 33.97 6.71
N GLN A 5 -3.50 33.20 6.60
CA GLN A 5 -4.83 33.66 6.98
C GLN A 5 -4.98 33.78 8.50
N LEU A 6 -4.46 32.81 9.26
CA LEU A 6 -4.50 32.83 10.73
C LEU A 6 -3.74 34.03 11.30
N ALA A 7 -2.61 34.40 10.71
CA ALA A 7 -1.83 35.58 11.10
C ALA A 7 -2.58 36.92 10.91
N ARG A 8 -3.66 36.93 10.13
CA ARG A 8 -4.52 38.11 9.90
C ARG A 8 -5.75 38.16 10.81
N CYS A 9 -6.06 37.07 11.52
CA CYS A 9 -7.19 37.00 12.43
C CYS A 9 -6.81 37.54 13.81
N ARG A 10 -7.49 38.59 14.28
CA ARG A 10 -7.31 39.09 15.67
C ARG A 10 -7.77 38.09 16.73
N ASN A 11 -8.81 37.30 16.44
CA ASN A 11 -9.25 36.19 17.27
C ASN A 11 -8.95 34.89 16.51
N VAL A 12 -7.85 34.23 16.86
CA VAL A 12 -7.38 33.02 16.17
C VAL A 12 -8.24 31.84 16.62
N PRO A 13 -8.89 31.10 15.69
CA PRO A 13 -9.70 29.95 16.06
C PRO A 13 -8.84 28.78 16.56
N GLU A 14 -9.45 27.87 17.31
CA GLU A 14 -8.82 26.62 17.70
C GLU A 14 -8.45 25.80 16.45
N LEU A 15 -7.21 25.30 16.40
CA LEU A 15 -6.73 24.45 15.33
C LEU A 15 -6.62 23.01 15.84
N ARG A 16 -7.39 22.12 15.22
CA ARG A 16 -7.30 20.68 15.45
C ARG A 16 -6.77 20.02 14.18
N THR A 17 -5.66 19.30 14.31
CA THR A 17 -5.07 18.54 13.21
C THR A 17 -5.12 17.05 13.52
N VAL A 18 -5.50 16.26 12.54
CA VAL A 18 -5.39 14.79 12.62
C VAL A 18 -4.08 14.41 11.95
N LYS A 19 -3.08 14.12 12.79
CA LYS A 19 -1.73 13.79 12.31
C LYS A 19 -1.64 12.35 11.76
N HIS A 20 -2.32 11.42 12.42
CA HIS A 20 -2.28 9.99 12.10
C HIS A 20 -3.70 9.39 12.18
N PHE A 21 -4.06 8.57 11.20
CA PHE A 21 -5.34 7.87 11.16
C PHE A 21 -5.21 6.41 10.65
N HIS A 22 -3.97 5.93 10.52
CA HIS A 22 -3.63 4.68 9.85
C HIS A 22 -4.19 3.43 10.55
N ASP A 23 -4.51 3.53 11.85
CA ASP A 23 -5.09 2.48 12.70
C ASP A 23 -6.55 2.78 13.11
N HIS A 24 -7.16 3.84 12.58
CA HIS A 24 -8.52 4.19 12.90
C HIS A 24 -9.49 3.07 12.45
N PRO A 25 -10.38 2.56 13.32
CA PRO A 25 -11.25 1.42 12.99
C PRO A 25 -12.08 1.63 11.71
N GLY A 26 -12.64 2.83 11.54
CA GLY A 26 -13.40 3.17 10.32
C GLY A 26 -12.55 3.21 9.04
N TYR A 27 -11.26 3.51 9.14
CA TYR A 27 -10.35 3.46 7.99
C TYR A 27 -10.03 2.02 7.60
N ILE A 28 -9.73 1.16 8.59
CA ILE A 28 -9.50 -0.27 8.37
C ILE A 28 -10.76 -0.94 7.79
N GLU A 29 -11.94 -0.60 8.31
CA GLU A 29 -13.20 -1.15 7.79
C GLU A 29 -13.45 -0.73 6.34
N ALA A 30 -13.21 0.53 5.99
CA ALA A 30 -13.33 0.98 4.61
C ALA A 30 -12.37 0.22 3.66
N LEU A 31 -11.13 -0.04 4.10
CA LEU A 31 -10.17 -0.86 3.34
C LEU A 31 -10.64 -2.31 3.20
N LYS A 32 -11.13 -2.92 4.28
CA LYS A 32 -11.67 -4.28 4.30
C LYS A 32 -12.81 -4.41 3.28
N GLN A 33 -13.77 -3.50 3.30
CA GLN A 33 -14.90 -3.50 2.37
C GLN A 33 -14.44 -3.39 0.91
N SER A 34 -13.42 -2.57 0.63
CA SER A 34 -12.84 -2.50 -0.72
C SER A 34 -12.22 -3.84 -1.17
N VAL A 35 -11.57 -4.57 -0.26
CA VAL A 35 -10.97 -5.88 -0.56
C VAL A 35 -12.05 -6.94 -0.80
N LEU A 36 -13.05 -7.01 0.09
CA LEU A 36 -14.17 -7.95 -0.06
C LEU A 36 -14.95 -7.71 -1.35
N ALA A 37 -15.22 -6.45 -1.70
CA ALA A 37 -15.86 -6.08 -2.96
C ALA A 37 -15.02 -6.43 -4.20
N HIS A 38 -13.70 -6.52 -4.07
CA HIS A 38 -12.83 -7.01 -5.13
C HIS A 38 -12.93 -8.54 -5.26
N TRP A 39 -12.83 -9.27 -4.15
CA TRP A 39 -12.95 -10.75 -4.15
C TRP A 39 -14.31 -11.23 -4.63
N ALA A 40 -15.40 -10.56 -4.28
CA ALA A 40 -16.74 -10.89 -4.78
C ALA A 40 -16.83 -10.85 -6.33
N ARG A 41 -16.00 -10.03 -6.98
CA ARG A 41 -15.99 -9.89 -8.45
C ARG A 41 -14.96 -10.77 -9.16
N HIS A 42 -13.90 -11.18 -8.48
CA HIS A 42 -12.73 -11.80 -9.10
C HIS A 42 -12.37 -13.19 -8.52
N GLY A 43 -13.14 -13.67 -7.55
CA GLY A 43 -12.88 -14.90 -6.80
C GLY A 43 -12.14 -14.63 -5.50
N ALA A 44 -12.34 -15.50 -4.51
CA ALA A 44 -11.70 -15.38 -3.21
C ALA A 44 -10.20 -15.67 -3.31
N LEU A 45 -9.40 -15.04 -2.45
CA LEU A 45 -7.95 -15.22 -2.42
C LEU A 45 -7.54 -16.69 -2.26
N ARG A 46 -8.25 -17.42 -1.38
CA ARG A 46 -7.95 -18.81 -1.02
C ARG A 46 -8.21 -19.79 -2.15
N GLU A 47 -9.24 -19.53 -2.96
CA GLU A 47 -9.54 -20.30 -4.17
C GLU A 47 -8.44 -20.13 -5.24
N ALA A 48 -7.75 -18.99 -5.23
CA ALA A 48 -6.69 -18.67 -6.18
C ALA A 48 -5.28 -19.10 -5.70
N GLY A 49 -5.12 -19.64 -4.49
CA GLY A 49 -3.80 -19.98 -3.93
C GLY A 49 -2.84 -18.79 -3.83
N GLY A 50 -3.37 -17.57 -3.75
CA GLY A 50 -2.60 -16.33 -3.83
C GLY A 50 -2.36 -15.66 -2.48
N ARG A 51 -1.55 -14.59 -2.48
CA ARG A 51 -1.35 -13.70 -1.32
C ARG A 51 -1.90 -12.31 -1.60
N LEU A 52 -2.41 -11.64 -0.58
CA LEU A 52 -2.80 -10.24 -0.65
C LEU A 52 -1.55 -9.34 -0.64
N VAL A 53 -1.28 -8.67 -1.76
CA VAL A 53 -0.20 -7.69 -1.87
C VAL A 53 -0.74 -6.29 -1.56
N MET A 54 -0.31 -5.71 -0.44
CA MET A 54 -0.63 -4.34 -0.04
C MET A 54 0.53 -3.42 -0.40
N SER A 55 0.35 -2.58 -1.42
CA SER A 55 1.42 -1.72 -1.95
C SER A 55 1.26 -0.27 -1.49
N PHE A 56 2.19 0.19 -0.66
CA PHE A 56 2.31 1.58 -0.20
C PHE A 56 3.32 2.36 -1.05
N HIS A 57 3.32 3.69 -0.94
CA HIS A 57 4.32 4.51 -1.63
C HIS A 57 5.67 4.35 -0.94
N GLY A 58 6.73 4.14 -1.69
CA GLY A 58 8.07 4.08 -1.13
C GLY A 58 8.53 5.45 -0.65
N VAL A 59 9.36 5.45 0.38
CA VAL A 59 10.18 6.61 0.76
C VAL A 59 11.63 6.16 0.89
N PRO A 60 12.61 7.08 0.74
CA PRO A 60 14.01 6.77 1.00
C PRO A 60 14.20 6.23 2.43
N ARG A 61 15.11 5.27 2.62
CA ARG A 61 15.42 4.68 3.92
C ARG A 61 15.85 5.74 4.94
N ARG A 62 16.60 6.75 4.48
CA ARG A 62 17.01 7.91 5.28
C ARG A 62 15.84 8.57 6.01
N THR A 63 14.64 8.63 5.42
CA THR A 63 13.47 9.23 6.06
C THR A 63 13.06 8.46 7.32
N LEU A 64 13.13 7.13 7.28
CA LEU A 64 12.93 6.29 8.45
C LEU A 64 14.05 6.47 9.48
N ASP A 65 15.31 6.55 9.05
CA ASP A 65 16.44 6.72 9.96
C ASP A 65 16.40 8.09 10.68
N LEU A 66 15.75 9.09 10.06
CA LEU A 66 15.47 10.41 10.67
C LEU A 66 14.24 10.41 11.59
N GLY A 67 13.61 9.25 11.83
CA GLY A 67 12.52 9.08 12.78
C GLY A 67 11.11 9.27 12.19
N ASP A 68 10.95 9.23 10.87
CA ASP A 68 9.63 9.30 10.25
C ASP A 68 8.81 8.03 10.56
N PRO A 69 7.58 8.16 11.08
CA PRO A 69 6.77 7.02 11.50
C PRO A 69 6.12 6.25 10.33
N TYR A 70 6.15 6.78 9.11
CA TYR A 70 5.44 6.27 7.93
C TYR A 70 5.61 4.76 7.72
N HIS A 71 6.84 4.26 7.79
CA HIS A 71 7.11 2.83 7.61
C HIS A 71 6.37 1.96 8.64
N CYS A 72 6.38 2.39 9.91
CA CYS A 72 5.72 1.68 11.00
C CYS A 72 4.20 1.76 10.85
N GLU A 73 3.67 2.92 10.45
CA GLU A 73 2.24 3.12 10.20
C GLU A 73 1.73 2.23 9.07
N CYS A 74 2.44 2.18 7.93
CA CYS A 74 2.07 1.29 6.82
C CYS A 74 2.05 -0.19 7.24
N ARG A 75 3.04 -0.63 8.03
CA ARG A 75 3.05 -2.01 8.54
C ARG A 75 1.92 -2.27 9.52
N LYS A 76 1.56 -1.30 10.37
CA LYS A 76 0.45 -1.41 11.31
C LYS A 76 -0.88 -1.49 10.58
N THR A 77 -1.14 -0.62 9.60
CA THR A 77 -2.33 -0.70 8.74
C THR A 77 -2.43 -2.05 8.06
N GLY A 78 -1.33 -2.53 7.46
CA GLY A 78 -1.33 -3.82 6.79
C GLY A 78 -1.66 -4.99 7.72
N ARG A 79 -1.11 -4.98 8.94
CA ARG A 79 -1.43 -5.97 9.97
C ARG A 79 -2.91 -5.92 10.37
N LEU A 80 -3.42 -4.74 10.71
CA LEU A 80 -4.81 -4.57 11.15
C LEU A 80 -5.81 -4.97 10.06
N LEU A 81 -5.51 -4.64 8.79
CA LEU A 81 -6.33 -5.06 7.66
C LEU A 81 -6.32 -6.59 7.51
N ALA A 82 -5.14 -7.23 7.58
CA ALA A 82 -5.02 -8.69 7.51
C ALA A 82 -5.79 -9.38 8.65
N GLU A 83 -5.67 -8.88 9.88
CA GLU A 83 -6.43 -9.35 11.04
C GLU A 83 -7.94 -9.21 10.80
N SER A 84 -8.40 -8.06 10.28
CA SER A 84 -9.82 -7.82 10.00
C SER A 84 -10.42 -8.71 8.90
N LEU A 85 -9.57 -9.24 8.01
CA LEU A 85 -9.90 -10.16 6.92
C LEU A 85 -9.70 -11.63 7.31
N GLY A 86 -9.15 -11.91 8.50
CA GLY A 86 -8.85 -13.27 8.95
C GLY A 86 -7.70 -13.94 8.19
N LEU A 87 -6.74 -13.16 7.68
CA LEU A 87 -5.60 -13.67 6.93
C LEU A 87 -4.44 -14.09 7.85
N ALA A 88 -3.80 -15.22 7.53
CA ALA A 88 -2.56 -15.66 8.15
C ALA A 88 -1.36 -14.83 7.65
N LYS A 89 -0.24 -14.86 8.39
CA LYS A 89 0.97 -14.05 8.09
C LYS A 89 1.60 -14.33 6.72
N ASP A 90 1.39 -15.53 6.19
CA ASP A 90 1.87 -15.98 4.89
C ASP A 90 0.89 -15.69 3.75
N GLU A 91 -0.37 -15.34 4.06
CA GLU A 91 -1.42 -14.98 3.10
C GLU A 91 -1.39 -13.49 2.69
N TYR A 92 -0.50 -12.68 3.27
CA TYR A 92 -0.35 -11.27 2.89
C TYR A 92 1.09 -10.76 2.89
N VAL A 93 1.34 -9.67 2.17
CA VAL A 93 2.62 -8.96 2.20
C VAL A 93 2.41 -7.45 2.03
N VAL A 94 3.13 -6.66 2.81
CA VAL A 94 3.20 -5.20 2.68
C VAL A 94 4.44 -4.86 1.86
N THR A 95 4.27 -4.14 0.76
CA THR A 95 5.34 -3.76 -0.17
C THR A 95 5.34 -2.26 -0.44
N PHE A 96 6.47 -1.73 -0.91
CA PHE A 96 6.66 -0.31 -1.22
C PHE A 96 6.99 -0.10 -2.70
N GLN A 97 6.26 0.80 -3.38
CA GLN A 97 6.39 1.08 -4.83
C GLN A 97 7.04 2.44 -5.13
N SER A 98 7.22 2.78 -6.41
CA SER A 98 7.66 4.12 -6.85
C SER A 98 9.05 4.55 -6.37
N ARG A 99 10.07 3.71 -6.58
CA ARG A 99 11.47 4.05 -6.31
C ARG A 99 12.02 5.00 -7.38
N PHE A 100 12.77 6.00 -6.96
CA PHE A 100 13.45 6.94 -7.84
C PHE A 100 14.89 7.22 -7.35
N GLY A 101 15.85 7.22 -8.28
CA GLY A 101 17.25 7.54 -7.97
C GLY A 101 18.06 6.43 -7.30
N LYS A 102 19.28 6.78 -6.87
CA LYS A 102 20.32 5.85 -6.38
C LYS A 102 20.29 5.58 -4.87
N ALA A 103 19.41 6.24 -4.13
CA ALA A 103 19.30 6.05 -2.68
C ALA A 103 18.78 4.65 -2.33
N GLU A 104 18.98 4.22 -1.09
CA GLU A 104 18.32 3.04 -0.54
C GLU A 104 16.86 3.38 -0.18
N TRP A 105 15.92 2.50 -0.52
CA TRP A 105 14.47 2.70 -0.30
C TRP A 105 13.91 1.63 0.63
N LEU A 106 12.74 1.88 1.22
CA LEU A 106 12.07 0.91 2.09
C LEU A 106 11.72 -0.40 1.37
N GLN A 107 11.97 -1.51 2.06
CA GLN A 107 11.75 -2.88 1.59
C GLN A 107 10.63 -3.57 2.40
N PRO A 108 9.94 -4.59 1.82
CA PRO A 108 10.15 -5.18 0.50
C PRO A 108 9.55 -4.35 -0.63
N TYR A 109 10.17 -4.39 -1.81
CA TYR A 109 9.69 -3.62 -2.97
C TYR A 109 8.49 -4.29 -3.62
N THR A 110 7.51 -3.50 -4.03
CA THR A 110 6.49 -3.97 -4.97
C THR A 110 7.23 -4.22 -6.27
N ALA A 111 7.41 -5.49 -6.65
CA ALA A 111 8.14 -5.84 -7.86
C ALA A 111 7.56 -5.04 -9.05
N SER A 112 8.37 -4.15 -9.64
CA SER A 112 7.95 -3.29 -10.76
C SER A 112 7.86 -4.05 -12.09
N SER A 113 8.08 -5.35 -12.08
CA SER A 113 8.13 -6.23 -13.24
C SER A 113 7.86 -7.67 -12.78
N PRO A 114 7.18 -8.53 -13.57
CA PRO A 114 6.89 -9.94 -13.23
C PRO A 114 8.14 -10.85 -13.06
N SER A 115 9.35 -10.29 -13.03
CA SER A 115 10.62 -10.98 -13.23
C SER A 115 11.40 -11.38 -11.97
N SER A 116 10.88 -11.23 -10.75
CA SER A 116 11.49 -11.88 -9.57
C SER A 116 10.87 -13.26 -9.27
N ARG A 117 10.12 -13.82 -10.21
CA ARG A 117 9.85 -15.25 -10.28
C ARG A 117 11.13 -15.94 -10.74
N ALA A 118 11.47 -17.02 -10.03
CA ALA A 118 12.54 -17.96 -10.29
C ALA A 118 12.85 -18.17 -11.80
N SER A 119 14.15 -18.22 -12.11
CA SER A 119 14.76 -18.94 -13.24
C SER A 119 14.12 -18.87 -14.64
N ALA A 120 14.86 -18.23 -15.56
CA ALA A 120 15.02 -18.56 -16.98
C ALA A 120 13.81 -18.58 -17.97
N ARG A 121 13.80 -17.52 -18.82
CA ARG A 121 13.64 -17.52 -20.30
C ARG A 121 12.23 -17.61 -20.96
N PRO A 122 12.06 -17.15 -22.24
CA PRO A 122 11.26 -15.95 -22.53
C PRO A 122 10.16 -16.14 -23.61
N SER A 123 9.24 -15.16 -23.72
CA SER A 123 8.76 -14.51 -24.96
C SER A 123 7.31 -14.03 -24.86
N GLY A 124 6.98 -12.94 -25.57
CA GLY A 124 5.59 -12.54 -25.86
C GLY A 124 5.16 -11.17 -25.31
N CYS A 125 5.49 -10.11 -26.05
CA CYS A 125 5.06 -8.73 -25.81
C CYS A 125 3.67 -8.50 -26.41
N SER A 126 2.74 -7.87 -25.68
CA SER A 126 1.73 -7.01 -26.32
C SER A 126 1.30 -5.87 -25.39
N ARG A 127 1.33 -4.66 -25.96
CA ARG A 127 1.10 -3.34 -25.37
C ARG A 127 -0.39 -3.03 -25.21
N THR A 128 -0.78 -2.25 -24.19
CA THR A 128 -1.70 -1.08 -24.22
C THR A 128 -2.07 -0.62 -22.79
N PRO A 129 -2.72 0.55 -22.58
CA PRO A 129 -2.14 1.90 -22.58
C PRO A 129 -2.12 2.53 -21.17
N ARG A 130 -1.30 3.59 -21.01
CA ARG A 130 -1.17 4.39 -19.78
C ARG A 130 -2.52 5.01 -19.36
N ARG A 131 -2.91 4.82 -18.09
CA ARG A 131 -3.96 5.55 -17.36
C ARG A 131 -3.47 5.86 -15.94
N PRO A 132 -3.97 6.94 -15.31
CA PRO A 132 -3.22 7.77 -14.37
C PRO A 132 -3.07 7.17 -12.97
N CYS A 133 -2.09 7.72 -12.24
CA CYS A 133 -1.82 7.55 -10.81
C CYS A 133 -3.11 7.44 -9.97
N MET A 134 -3.08 6.56 -8.98
CA MET A 134 -4.14 6.25 -8.00
C MET A 134 -5.15 5.18 -8.43
N ARG A 135 -4.66 3.95 -8.65
CA ARG A 135 -5.51 2.76 -8.55
C ARG A 135 -4.84 1.77 -7.60
N TRP A 136 -5.42 1.63 -6.41
CA TRP A 136 -5.20 0.47 -5.57
C TRP A 136 -5.56 -0.78 -6.40
N ALA A 137 -4.58 -1.66 -6.60
CA ALA A 137 -4.79 -2.94 -7.25
C ALA A 137 -4.32 -4.02 -6.28
N ALA A 138 -5.25 -4.52 -5.46
CA ALA A 138 -5.11 -5.86 -4.91
C ALA A 138 -5.09 -6.80 -6.12
N ARG A 139 -3.93 -7.37 -6.45
CA ARG A 139 -3.79 -8.37 -7.49
C ARG A 139 -3.59 -9.71 -6.81
N ALA A 140 -4.59 -10.59 -6.88
CA ALA A 140 -4.42 -12.00 -6.58
C ALA A 140 -3.52 -12.62 -7.65
N TRP A 141 -2.42 -13.26 -7.24
CA TRP A 141 -1.51 -13.96 -8.15
C TRP A 141 -1.61 -15.47 -7.93
N ARG A 142 -1.80 -16.22 -9.02
CA ARG A 142 -1.88 -17.69 -9.05
C ARG A 142 -0.48 -18.28 -9.28
N GLY A 143 -0.02 -19.17 -8.41
CA GLY A 143 1.16 -20.03 -8.64
C GLY A 143 0.74 -21.35 -9.29
N SER A 144 1.44 -21.77 -10.33
CA SER A 144 1.22 -23.08 -10.99
C SER A 144 1.94 -24.19 -10.23
N THR A 145 1.25 -25.32 -10.05
CA THR A 145 1.76 -26.65 -9.67
C THR A 145 2.81 -27.18 -10.64
#